data_AF-A0A4D4JIN7-F1
#
_entry.id   AF-A0A4D4JIN7-F1
#
_cell.length_a   1.000
_cell.length_b   1.000
_cell.length_c   1.000
_cell.angle_alpha   90.00
_cell.angle_beta   90.00
_cell.angle_gamma   90.00
#
_symmetry.space_group_name_H-M   'P 1'
#
loop_
_entity.id
_entity.type
_entity.pdbx_description
1 polymer ?
#
loop_
_entity_poly.entity_id
_entity_poly.type
_entity_poly.pdbx_seq_one_letter_code
_entity_poly.pdbx_strand_id
1 'polypeptide(L)'
;MPGVFPPITLRGGRYMDGGLRSATNADLAAGARVLVVVEPLAHLLLREAPHREIEVVGPDTVVTVVPDKETITAFGPNPLVQAAWEPSYQAGVRQADAVAERLSAAWQQQVGTG
;
A
#
# COMPACT_ATOMS: atom_id res chain seq x y z
N MET A 1 13.94 -0.42 -8.29
CA MET A 1 13.29 -0.71 -9.59
C MET A 1 14.31 -0.84 -10.72
N PRO A 2 14.16 -1.82 -11.63
CA PRO A 2 14.94 -1.94 -12.86
C PRO A 2 14.89 -0.64 -13.66
N GLY A 3 16.02 -0.26 -14.26
CA GLY A 3 16.16 1.04 -14.93
C GLY A 3 16.47 2.22 -14.00
N VAL A 4 16.32 2.07 -12.68
CA VAL A 4 16.71 3.09 -11.68
C VAL A 4 17.82 2.58 -10.76
N PHE A 5 17.70 1.36 -10.26
CA PHE A 5 18.65 0.75 -9.33
C PHE A 5 19.08 -0.65 -9.81
N PRO A 6 20.37 -1.02 -9.72
CA PRO A 6 20.83 -2.35 -10.10
C PRO A 6 20.35 -3.42 -9.11
N PRO A 7 20.23 -4.71 -9.53
CA PRO A 7 19.89 -5.79 -8.60
C PRO A 7 20.97 -6.00 -7.54
N ILE A 8 20.55 -6.20 -6.30
CA ILE A 8 21.43 -6.35 -5.12
C ILE A 8 21.77 -7.83 -4.91
N THR A 9 23.01 -8.13 -4.51
CA THR A 9 23.46 -9.51 -4.21
C THR A 9 23.34 -9.79 -2.71
N LEU A 10 22.57 -10.82 -2.33
CA LEU A 10 22.48 -11.30 -0.95
C LEU A 10 22.62 -12.83 -0.95
N ARG A 11 23.52 -13.38 -0.13
CA ARG A 11 23.74 -14.85 0.00
C ARG A 11 23.87 -15.60 -1.35
N GLY A 12 24.51 -14.97 -2.35
CA GLY A 12 24.69 -15.54 -3.69
C GLY A 12 23.51 -15.38 -4.65
N GLY A 13 22.36 -14.87 -4.20
CA GLY A 13 21.20 -14.55 -5.06
C GLY A 13 21.18 -13.08 -5.50
N ARG A 14 20.54 -12.79 -6.64
CA ARG A 14 20.29 -11.43 -7.16
C ARG A 14 18.84 -11.03 -6.90
N TYR A 15 18.64 -9.90 -6.23
CA TYR A 15 17.35 -9.41 -5.80
C TYR A 15 17.02 -8.07 -6.43
N MET A 16 15.76 -7.93 -6.81
CA MET A 16 15.18 -6.68 -7.29
C MET A 16 14.04 -6.27 -6.36
N ASP A 17 13.46 -5.11 -6.64
CA ASP A 17 12.31 -4.59 -5.93
C ASP A 17 11.12 -5.57 -5.98
N GLY A 18 10.54 -5.88 -4.82
CA GLY A 18 9.41 -6.80 -4.71
C GLY A 18 8.13 -6.29 -5.38
N GLY A 19 8.01 -4.96 -5.57
CA GLY A 19 6.92 -4.32 -6.28
C GLY A 19 6.77 -4.78 -7.74
N LEU A 20 7.82 -5.34 -8.33
CA LEU A 20 7.75 -5.98 -9.66
C LEU A 20 6.96 -7.28 -9.68
N ARG A 21 6.98 -8.02 -8.58
CA ARG A 21 6.26 -9.29 -8.44
C ARG A 21 4.81 -9.03 -8.09
N SER A 22 4.58 -8.14 -7.14
CA SER A 22 3.26 -7.77 -6.64
C SER A 22 3.29 -6.34 -6.10
N ALA A 23 2.27 -5.56 -6.44
CA ALA A 23 2.14 -4.20 -5.96
C ALA A 23 1.74 -4.11 -4.46
N THR A 24 1.20 -5.18 -3.87
CA THR A 24 0.75 -5.20 -2.46
C THR A 24 1.46 -6.22 -1.60
N ASN A 25 1.91 -7.34 -2.20
CA ASN A 25 2.43 -8.52 -1.53
C ASN A 25 1.45 -9.07 -0.48
N ALA A 26 0.14 -8.97 -0.76
CA ALA A 26 -0.91 -9.34 0.19
C ALA A 26 -0.82 -10.82 0.60
N ASP A 27 -0.35 -11.69 -0.31
CA ASP A 27 -0.10 -13.11 -0.08
C ASP A 27 0.80 -13.40 1.14
N LEU A 28 1.72 -12.47 1.47
CA LEU A 28 2.60 -12.60 2.63
C LEU A 28 1.85 -12.47 3.97
N ALA A 29 0.63 -11.94 3.96
CA ALA A 29 -0.22 -11.78 5.15
C ALA A 29 -1.22 -12.94 5.34
N ALA A 30 -0.95 -14.11 4.75
CA ALA A 30 -1.77 -15.31 4.93
C ALA A 30 -2.06 -15.61 6.41
N GLY A 31 -3.35 -15.85 6.72
CA GLY A 31 -3.82 -16.11 8.09
C GLY A 31 -4.11 -14.86 8.93
N ALA A 32 -3.91 -13.66 8.38
CA ALA A 32 -4.35 -12.42 9.04
C ALA A 32 -5.89 -12.33 9.04
N ARG A 33 -6.48 -12.01 10.20
CA ARG A 33 -7.92 -11.70 10.29
C ARG A 33 -8.24 -10.31 9.78
N VAL A 34 -7.34 -9.35 9.99
CA VAL A 34 -7.43 -7.98 9.46
C VAL A 34 -6.25 -7.70 8.57
N LEU A 35 -6.52 -7.30 7.34
CA LEU A 35 -5.51 -6.89 6.37
C LEU A 35 -5.64 -5.41 6.08
N VAL A 36 -4.59 -4.64 6.39
CA VAL A 36 -4.49 -3.23 6.01
C VAL A 36 -3.55 -3.11 4.83
N VAL A 37 -4.07 -2.67 3.69
CA VAL A 37 -3.31 -2.54 2.43
C VAL A 37 -3.09 -1.07 2.16
N VAL A 38 -1.84 -0.62 2.13
CA VAL A 38 -1.50 0.77 1.80
C VAL A 38 -1.01 0.83 0.37
N GLU A 39 -1.75 1.53 -0.50
CA GLU A 39 -1.48 1.63 -1.94
C GLU A 39 -1.30 3.11 -2.36
N PRO A 40 -0.12 3.72 -2.11
CA PRO A 40 0.12 5.13 -2.44
C PRO A 40 0.02 5.42 -3.94
N LEU A 41 0.23 4.43 -4.80
CA LEU A 41 0.20 4.59 -6.26
C LEU A 41 -1.08 4.01 -6.90
N ALA A 42 -2.13 3.75 -6.11
CA ALA A 42 -3.40 3.22 -6.62
C ALA A 42 -4.08 4.08 -7.71
N HIS A 43 -3.69 5.34 -7.82
CA HIS A 43 -4.18 6.29 -8.83
C HIS A 43 -3.43 6.19 -10.18
N LEU A 44 -2.30 5.48 -10.24
CA LEU A 44 -1.47 5.31 -11.44
C LEU A 44 -1.45 3.86 -11.95
N LEU A 45 -1.84 2.90 -11.12
CA LEU A 45 -1.72 1.48 -11.39
C LEU A 45 -3.08 0.81 -11.54
N LEU A 46 -3.15 -0.19 -12.43
CA LEU A 46 -4.26 -1.12 -12.53
C LEU A 46 -4.38 -1.93 -11.24
N ARG A 47 -5.61 -2.06 -10.71
CA ARG A 47 -5.85 -2.62 -9.36
C ARG A 47 -6.39 -4.04 -9.36
N GLU A 48 -6.66 -4.60 -10.54
CA GLU A 48 -7.26 -5.94 -10.69
C GLU A 48 -6.37 -7.04 -10.11
N ALA A 49 -5.04 -6.94 -10.31
CA ALA A 49 -4.10 -7.93 -9.76
C ALA A 49 -3.97 -7.82 -8.21
N PRO A 50 -3.74 -6.63 -7.62
CA PRO A 50 -3.81 -6.42 -6.17
C PRO A 50 -5.09 -6.95 -5.52
N HIS A 51 -6.24 -6.72 -6.15
CA HIS A 51 -7.53 -7.16 -5.61
C HIS A 51 -7.63 -8.68 -5.56
N ARG A 52 -7.22 -9.38 -6.63
CA ARG A 52 -7.17 -10.84 -6.65
C ARG A 52 -6.24 -11.42 -5.58
N GLU A 53 -5.09 -10.79 -5.35
CA GLU A 53 -4.18 -11.26 -4.30
C GLU A 53 -4.80 -11.17 -2.91
N ILE A 54 -5.50 -10.08 -2.63
CA ILE A 54 -6.22 -9.88 -1.36
C ILE A 54 -7.36 -10.91 -1.22
N GLU A 55 -8.11 -11.18 -2.29
CA GLU A 55 -9.19 -12.17 -2.31
C GLU A 55 -8.67 -13.58 -1.97
N VAL A 56 -7.50 -13.96 -2.51
CA VAL A 56 -6.87 -15.27 -2.25
C VAL A 56 -6.46 -15.41 -0.78
N VAL A 57 -6.03 -14.34 -0.13
CA VAL A 57 -5.66 -14.35 1.30
C VAL A 57 -6.88 -14.59 2.19
N GLY A 58 -8.05 -14.11 1.76
CA GLY A 58 -9.34 -14.31 2.46
C GLY A 58 -9.39 -13.81 3.90
N PRO A 59 -8.92 -12.58 4.22
CA PRO A 59 -9.02 -12.05 5.58
C PRO A 59 -10.49 -11.71 5.92
N ASP A 60 -10.85 -11.78 7.21
CA ASP A 60 -12.19 -11.41 7.69
C ASP A 60 -12.51 -9.92 7.41
N THR A 61 -11.48 -9.08 7.40
CA THR A 61 -11.61 -7.63 7.19
C THR A 61 -10.45 -7.10 6.36
N VAL A 62 -10.76 -6.32 5.33
CA VAL A 62 -9.76 -5.59 4.52
C VAL A 62 -10.01 -4.10 4.65
N VAL A 63 -8.95 -3.34 4.93
CA VAL A 63 -8.98 -1.88 4.84
C VAL A 63 -7.89 -1.43 3.87
N THR A 64 -8.30 -0.86 2.74
CA THR A 64 -7.37 -0.27 1.79
C THR A 64 -7.21 1.23 2.03
N VAL A 65 -5.96 1.67 2.10
CA VAL A 65 -5.56 3.07 2.21
C VAL A 65 -4.99 3.50 0.87
N VAL A 66 -5.74 4.32 0.15
CA VAL A 66 -5.34 4.95 -1.12
C VAL A 66 -5.20 6.46 -0.91
N PRO A 67 -4.36 7.16 -1.70
CA PRO A 67 -4.25 8.61 -1.58
C PRO A 67 -5.55 9.29 -2.00
N ASP A 68 -5.96 10.31 -1.26
CA ASP A 68 -7.02 11.24 -1.66
C ASP A 68 -6.52 12.20 -2.75
N LYS A 69 -7.43 13.03 -3.28
CA LYS A 69 -7.13 13.98 -4.36
C LYS A 69 -6.01 14.97 -3.98
N GLU A 70 -5.97 15.42 -2.74
CA GLU A 70 -4.98 16.40 -2.28
C GLU A 70 -3.60 15.73 -2.15
N THR A 71 -3.55 14.49 -1.69
CA THR A 71 -2.34 13.66 -1.62
C THR A 71 -1.81 13.31 -3.00
N ILE A 72 -2.68 12.96 -3.94
CA ILE A 72 -2.31 12.75 -5.35
C ILE A 72 -1.69 14.03 -5.93
N THR A 73 -2.27 15.20 -5.63
CA THR A 73 -1.74 16.49 -6.08
C THR A 73 -0.35 16.75 -5.49
N ALA A 74 -0.13 16.42 -4.21
CA ALA A 74 1.16 16.58 -3.53
C ALA A 74 2.25 15.64 -4.08
N PHE A 75 1.88 14.43 -4.52
CA PHE A 75 2.81 13.53 -5.22
C PHE A 75 3.30 14.12 -6.54
N GLY A 76 2.42 14.86 -7.22
CA GLY A 76 2.69 15.42 -8.54
C GLY A 76 2.86 14.33 -9.62
N PRO A 77 3.34 14.71 -10.81
CA PRO A 77 3.41 13.79 -11.96
C PRO A 77 4.55 12.76 -11.84
N ASN A 78 5.53 12.99 -10.97
CA ASN A 78 6.65 12.07 -10.76
C ASN A 78 7.03 12.03 -9.27
N PRO A 79 6.57 11.02 -8.51
CA PRO A 79 6.87 10.92 -7.08
C PRO A 79 8.35 10.61 -6.77
N LEU A 80 9.17 10.33 -7.79
CA LEU A 80 10.61 10.09 -7.63
C LEU A 80 11.42 11.37 -7.48
N VAL A 81 10.83 12.55 -7.75
CA VAL A 81 11.53 13.83 -7.54
C VAL A 81 11.57 14.17 -6.05
N GLN A 82 12.76 14.48 -5.52
CA GLN A 82 12.94 14.75 -4.09
C GLN A 82 12.08 15.92 -3.59
N ALA A 83 11.83 16.91 -4.44
CA ALA A 83 10.98 18.05 -4.10
C ALA A 83 9.53 17.65 -3.76
N ALA A 84 9.06 16.48 -4.22
CA ALA A 84 7.74 15.98 -3.89
C ALA A 84 7.68 15.29 -2.52
N TRP A 85 8.80 14.86 -1.93
CA TRP A 85 8.80 13.98 -0.76
C TRP A 85 8.18 14.62 0.49
N GLU A 86 8.62 15.82 0.85
CA GLU A 86 8.09 16.54 2.02
C GLU A 86 6.60 16.88 1.85
N PRO A 87 6.15 17.48 0.72
CA PRO A 87 4.71 17.67 0.47
C PRO A 87 3.89 16.37 0.53
N SER A 88 4.43 15.29 -0.03
CA SER A 88 3.79 13.97 -0.03
C SER A 88 3.61 13.43 1.39
N TYR A 89 4.64 13.58 2.23
CA TYR A 89 4.61 13.16 3.63
C TYR A 89 3.56 13.95 4.41
N GLN A 90 3.58 15.28 4.32
CA GLN A 90 2.61 16.14 5.01
C GLN A 90 1.17 15.86 4.56
N ALA A 91 0.97 15.58 3.27
CA ALA A 91 -0.33 15.20 2.76
C ALA A 91 -0.82 13.86 3.32
N GLY A 92 0.08 12.88 3.45
CA GLY A 92 -0.22 11.61 4.11
C GLY A 92 -0.58 11.78 5.59
N VAL A 93 0.16 12.63 6.33
CA VAL A 93 -0.13 12.95 7.73
C VAL A 93 -1.51 13.61 7.86
N ARG A 94 -1.84 14.59 7.02
CA ARG A 94 -3.18 15.20 6.99
C ARG A 94 -4.28 14.17 6.74
N GLN A 95 -4.07 13.24 5.80
CA GLN A 95 -5.06 12.20 5.48
C GLN A 95 -5.22 11.16 6.61
N ALA A 96 -4.21 11.03 7.49
CA ALA A 96 -4.13 9.94 8.47
C ALA A 96 -5.32 9.92 9.44
N ASP A 97 -5.85 11.07 9.86
CA ASP A 97 -6.96 11.12 10.82
C ASP A 97 -8.21 10.42 10.29
N ALA A 98 -8.62 10.74 9.06
CA ALA A 98 -9.76 10.09 8.40
C ALA A 98 -9.51 8.59 8.11
N VAL A 99 -8.24 8.20 7.90
CA VAL A 99 -7.87 6.79 7.76
C VAL A 99 -7.97 6.07 9.10
N ALA A 100 -7.52 6.70 10.19
CA ALA A 100 -7.53 6.15 11.54
C ALA A 100 -8.96 5.90 12.05
N GLU A 101 -9.91 6.79 11.75
CA GLU A 101 -11.32 6.59 12.07
C GLU A 101 -11.88 5.35 11.37
N ARG A 102 -11.63 5.20 10.06
CA ARG A 102 -12.08 4.03 9.28
C ARG A 102 -11.45 2.73 9.79
N LEU A 103 -10.16 2.75 10.10
CA LEU A 103 -9.45 1.59 10.66
C LEU A 103 -10.02 1.20 12.02
N SER A 104 -10.28 2.18 12.89
CA SER A 104 -10.85 1.94 14.23
C SER A 104 -12.24 1.31 14.14
N ALA A 105 -13.09 1.81 13.24
CA ALA A 105 -14.42 1.24 13.00
C ALA A 105 -14.35 -0.21 12.50
N ALA A 106 -13.47 -0.50 11.52
CA ALA A 106 -13.28 -1.84 11.00
C ALA A 106 -12.79 -2.81 12.09
N TRP A 107 -11.88 -2.35 12.96
CA TRP A 107 -11.36 -3.15 14.07
C TRP A 107 -12.43 -3.48 15.11
N GLN A 108 -13.31 -2.54 15.44
CA GLN A 108 -14.40 -2.75 16.39
C GLN A 108 -15.44 -3.75 15.87
N GLN A 109 -15.75 -3.71 14.57
CA GLN A 109 -16.69 -4.65 13.95
C GLN A 109 -16.18 -6.10 14.00
N GLN A 110 -14.87 -6.31 13.90
CA GLN A 110 -14.25 -7.63 13.99
C GLN A 110 -14.28 -8.19 15.43
N VAL A 111 -14.12 -7.33 16.46
CA VAL A 111 -14.19 -7.76 17.87
C VAL A 111 -15.62 -8.11 18.30
N GLY A 112 -16.64 -7.43 17.75
CA GLY A 112 -18.05 -7.70 18.06
C GLY A 112 -18.65 -8.95 17.38
N THR A 113 -17.91 -9.59 16.48
CA THR A 113 -18.32 -10.78 15.72
C THR A 113 -17.59 -12.06 16.12
N GLY A 114 -16.76 -12.00 17.17
CA GLY A 114 -15.97 -13.12 17.70
C GLY A 114 -16.54 -13.77 18.96
#